data_AF-A0A952QD40-F1
#
_entry.id   AF-A0A952QD40-F1
#
_cell.length_a   1.000
_cell.length_b   1.000
_cell.length_c   1.000
_cell.angle_alpha   90.00
_cell.angle_beta   90.00
_cell.angle_gamma   90.00
#
_symmetry.space_group_name_H-M   'P 1'
#
loop_
_entity.id
_entity.type
_entity.pdbx_description
1 polymer ?
#
loop_
_entity_poly.entity_id
_entity_poly.type
_entity_poly.pdbx_seq_one_letter_code
_entity_poly.pdbx_strand_id
1 'polypeptide(L)'
;MMNWRIATIGTALAVALAGCAAPAGSTAPPEGVSVAVYQTRTDVGPRRLELSIQNGSTEPLHVTGARLFSAQFTETAVWMKASTTIPAGATIDLPVLLPAPDCTAADPQPIVEFDYTREDGSTGTARTVADDRLDRLPALRAEDCLAKAVSDIVDLSITAPPRAGLINGVPVIEVELAAVPTGATGSVELSTLSSTTLFMAPDPLTGMATNEQPIGVTIAGTDDPSVVTLFLVPGRCDPHAIQEDKRGTIMPIDVKVGDLEGRIYVPSADAVRGALYQFVTNACS
;
A
#
# COMPACT_ATOMS: atom_id res chain seq x y z
N MET A 1 18.79 -58.70 72.02
CA MET A 1 17.45 -58.08 71.92
C MET A 1 17.51 -56.98 70.88
N MET A 2 16.47 -56.93 70.04
CA MET A 2 16.10 -55.88 69.08
C MET A 2 16.98 -55.66 67.83
N ASN A 3 16.58 -56.35 66.76
CA ASN A 3 16.83 -55.98 65.37
C ASN A 3 16.02 -54.72 65.00
N TRP A 4 16.60 -53.80 64.22
CA TRP A 4 15.80 -52.83 63.43
C TRP A 4 16.25 -52.87 61.97
N ARG A 5 15.32 -53.28 61.10
CA ARG A 5 15.43 -53.30 59.64
C ARG A 5 15.12 -51.91 59.08
N ILE A 6 16.02 -51.31 58.30
CA ILE A 6 15.72 -50.11 57.51
C ILE A 6 15.32 -50.56 56.10
N ALA A 7 14.10 -50.20 55.71
CA ALA A 7 13.49 -50.53 54.44
C ALA A 7 13.94 -49.55 53.34
N THR A 8 14.38 -50.11 52.21
CA THR A 8 14.72 -49.41 50.97
C THR A 8 13.44 -49.03 50.23
N ILE A 9 13.18 -47.73 50.03
CA ILE A 9 12.12 -47.24 49.14
C ILE A 9 12.77 -46.91 47.80
N GLY A 10 12.42 -47.69 46.77
CA GLY A 10 12.84 -47.47 45.39
C GLY A 10 11.93 -46.46 44.70
N THR A 11 12.47 -45.31 44.32
CA THR A 11 11.78 -44.31 43.51
C THR A 11 11.99 -44.63 42.03
N ALA A 12 10.96 -45.10 41.35
CA ALA A 12 10.96 -45.27 39.90
C ALA A 12 10.85 -43.90 39.22
N LEU A 13 11.93 -43.44 38.59
CA LEU A 13 11.97 -42.21 37.81
C LEU A 13 11.48 -42.53 36.38
N ALA A 14 10.23 -42.17 36.07
CA ALA A 14 9.70 -42.23 34.72
C ALA A 14 10.26 -41.05 33.91
N VAL A 15 11.22 -41.32 33.03
CA VAL A 15 11.78 -40.34 32.09
C VAL A 15 10.80 -40.20 30.92
N ALA A 16 10.04 -39.12 30.89
CA ALA A 16 9.23 -38.74 29.73
C ALA A 16 10.18 -38.23 28.64
N LEU A 17 10.34 -38.99 27.55
CA LEU A 17 10.98 -38.50 26.33
C LEU A 17 10.04 -37.49 25.67
N ALA A 18 10.21 -36.21 25.98
CA ALA A 18 9.71 -35.13 25.14
C ALA A 18 10.55 -35.10 23.86
N GLY A 19 10.06 -35.76 22.81
CA GLY A 19 10.65 -35.64 21.48
C GLY A 19 10.51 -34.20 21.01
N CYS A 20 11.62 -33.49 20.88
CA CYS A 20 11.70 -32.27 20.09
C CYS A 20 11.37 -32.64 18.64
N ALA A 21 10.12 -32.45 18.23
CA ALA A 21 9.77 -32.40 16.82
C ALA A 21 10.52 -31.19 16.22
N ALA A 22 11.49 -31.47 15.35
CA ALA A 22 12.10 -30.43 14.54
C ALA A 22 10.99 -29.75 13.72
N PRO A 23 11.00 -28.42 13.58
CA PRO A 23 10.02 -27.74 12.73
C PRO A 23 10.09 -28.38 11.34
N ALA A 24 8.93 -28.80 10.82
CA ALA A 24 8.82 -29.35 9.48
C ALA A 24 9.47 -28.36 8.51
N GLY A 25 10.50 -28.81 7.79
CA GLY A 25 11.20 -27.97 6.82
C GLY A 25 10.21 -27.48 5.77
N SER A 26 10.34 -26.21 5.39
CA SER A 26 9.52 -25.64 4.33
C SER A 26 9.75 -26.39 3.00
N THR A 27 8.67 -26.78 2.32
CA THR A 27 8.70 -27.50 1.04
C THR A 27 8.04 -26.70 -0.08
N ALA A 28 8.16 -27.18 -1.32
CA ALA A 28 7.33 -26.69 -2.41
C ALA A 28 5.83 -26.86 -2.08
N PRO A 29 4.93 -26.06 -2.69
CA PRO A 29 3.49 -26.25 -2.57
C PRO A 29 3.05 -27.68 -2.91
N PRO A 30 1.96 -28.18 -2.30
CA PRO A 30 1.27 -29.39 -2.74
C PRO A 30 1.07 -29.43 -4.27
N GLU A 31 1.12 -30.63 -4.85
CA GLU A 31 0.80 -30.81 -6.27
C GLU A 31 -0.56 -30.19 -6.61
N GLY A 32 -0.60 -29.41 -7.70
CA GLY A 32 -1.79 -28.69 -8.14
C GLY A 32 -2.06 -27.38 -7.40
N VAL A 33 -1.29 -27.02 -6.36
CA VAL A 33 -1.44 -25.73 -5.66
C VAL A 33 -0.48 -24.70 -6.24
N SER A 34 -1.00 -23.54 -6.59
CA SER A 34 -0.22 -22.39 -7.09
C SER A 34 -0.51 -21.13 -6.30
N VAL A 35 0.43 -20.18 -6.33
CA VAL A 35 0.34 -18.93 -5.59
C VAL A 35 0.66 -17.75 -6.49
N ALA A 36 -0.20 -16.75 -6.46
CA ALA A 36 -0.01 -15.46 -7.10
C ALA A 36 -0.17 -14.33 -6.09
N VAL A 37 0.34 -13.16 -6.43
CA VAL A 37 0.08 -11.90 -5.72
C VAL A 37 -0.54 -10.89 -6.67
N TYR A 38 -1.49 -10.12 -6.15
CA TYR A 38 -2.07 -9.00 -6.89
C TYR A 38 -2.70 -8.00 -5.92
N GLN A 39 -3.13 -6.85 -6.42
CA GLN A 39 -3.83 -5.84 -5.63
C GLN A 39 -5.13 -5.45 -6.34
N THR A 40 -6.26 -5.51 -5.63
CA THR A 40 -7.51 -4.97 -6.17
C THR A 40 -7.55 -3.44 -6.03
N ARG A 41 -8.47 -2.79 -6.75
CA ARG A 41 -8.68 -1.34 -6.63
C ARG A 41 -9.07 -0.92 -5.20
N THR A 42 -9.76 -1.78 -4.47
CA THR A 42 -10.17 -1.54 -3.09
C THR A 42 -9.04 -1.71 -2.08
N ASP A 43 -7.96 -2.40 -2.46
CA ASP A 43 -6.81 -2.67 -1.59
C ASP A 43 -5.73 -1.60 -1.64
N VAL A 44 -5.72 -0.75 -2.68
CA VAL A 44 -4.75 0.34 -2.82
C VAL A 44 -4.80 1.30 -1.64
N GLY A 45 -5.99 1.83 -1.32
CA GLY A 45 -6.19 2.77 -0.22
C GLY A 45 -5.73 2.25 1.15
N PRO A 46 -6.18 1.06 1.60
CA PRO A 46 -5.74 0.47 2.87
C PRO A 46 -4.36 -0.19 2.81
N ARG A 47 -3.60 -0.06 1.71
CA ARG A 47 -2.29 -0.70 1.48
C ARG A 47 -2.31 -2.21 1.75
N ARG A 48 -3.16 -2.93 1.03
CA ARG A 48 -3.26 -4.40 1.09
C ARG A 48 -2.75 -5.05 -0.19
N LEU A 49 -2.25 -6.27 -0.08
CA LEU A 49 -1.96 -7.15 -1.20
C LEU A 49 -2.68 -8.47 -0.98
N GLU A 50 -3.19 -9.07 -2.04
CA GLU A 50 -3.86 -10.37 -2.00
C GLU A 50 -2.85 -11.49 -2.24
N LEU A 51 -2.75 -12.45 -1.31
CA LEU A 51 -2.07 -13.71 -1.56
C LEU A 51 -3.11 -14.68 -2.13
N SER A 52 -3.08 -14.88 -3.45
CA SER A 52 -4.05 -15.69 -4.17
C SER A 52 -3.55 -17.13 -4.22
N ILE A 53 -4.20 -18.02 -3.48
CA ILE A 53 -3.85 -19.44 -3.44
C ILE A 53 -4.90 -20.22 -4.22
N GLN A 54 -4.48 -20.83 -5.32
CA GLN A 54 -5.33 -21.72 -6.12
C GLN A 54 -5.06 -23.18 -5.73
N ASN A 55 -6.12 -23.91 -5.40
CA ASN A 55 -6.07 -25.34 -5.16
C ASN A 55 -6.59 -26.11 -6.39
N GLY A 56 -5.69 -26.50 -7.28
CA GLY A 56 -5.98 -27.32 -8.45
C GLY A 56 -6.04 -28.83 -8.17
N SER A 57 -5.93 -29.26 -6.91
CA SER A 57 -6.05 -30.67 -6.52
C SER A 57 -7.52 -31.11 -6.44
N THR A 58 -7.74 -32.39 -6.10
CA THR A 58 -9.07 -32.98 -5.91
C THR A 58 -9.58 -32.93 -4.47
N GLU A 59 -8.76 -32.49 -3.51
CA GLU A 59 -9.07 -32.47 -2.08
C GLU A 59 -9.05 -31.04 -1.54
N PRO A 60 -9.81 -30.73 -0.47
CA PRO A 60 -9.75 -29.43 0.17
C PRO A 60 -8.37 -29.18 0.81
N LEU A 61 -7.90 -27.94 0.74
CA LEU A 61 -6.69 -27.47 1.41
C LEU A 61 -7.08 -26.54 2.56
N HIS A 62 -6.75 -26.91 3.80
CA HIS A 62 -6.98 -26.05 4.95
C HIS A 62 -5.75 -25.20 5.21
N VAL A 63 -5.82 -23.89 4.95
CA VAL A 63 -4.73 -22.94 5.21
C VAL A 63 -4.90 -22.34 6.60
N THR A 64 -3.87 -22.42 7.44
CA THR A 64 -3.87 -21.96 8.84
C THR A 64 -2.96 -20.75 9.08
N GLY A 65 -2.19 -20.35 8.07
CA GLY A 65 -1.35 -19.16 8.10
C GLY A 65 -0.82 -18.86 6.71
N ALA A 66 -0.61 -17.58 6.40
CA ALA A 66 0.02 -17.16 5.16
C ALA A 66 0.84 -15.88 5.40
N ARG A 67 2.00 -15.80 4.75
CA ARG A 67 3.00 -14.73 4.91
C ARG A 67 3.60 -14.38 3.56
N LEU A 68 3.82 -13.10 3.31
CA LEU A 68 4.62 -12.60 2.20
C LEU A 68 5.97 -12.10 2.72
N PHE A 69 7.02 -12.69 2.20
CA PHE A 69 8.40 -12.26 2.35
C PHE A 69 8.84 -11.53 1.08
N SER A 70 9.10 -10.24 1.19
CA SER A 70 9.79 -9.47 0.15
C SER A 70 10.73 -8.49 0.83
N ALA A 71 11.96 -8.37 0.33
CA ALA A 71 12.92 -7.43 0.90
C ALA A 71 12.55 -5.96 0.62
N GLN A 72 11.57 -5.70 -0.27
CA GLN A 72 11.06 -4.34 -0.47
C GLN A 72 10.28 -3.80 0.74
N PHE A 73 10.03 -4.63 1.76
CA PHE A 73 9.33 -4.24 2.98
C PHE A 73 10.21 -4.49 4.20
N THR A 74 10.10 -3.59 5.18
CA THR A 74 10.84 -3.64 6.46
C THR A 74 10.43 -4.81 7.35
N GLU A 75 9.25 -5.37 7.14
CA GLU A 75 8.70 -6.50 7.91
C GLU A 75 8.05 -7.52 6.98
N THR A 76 7.73 -8.70 7.51
CA THR A 76 6.93 -9.72 6.82
C THR A 76 5.45 -9.34 6.85
N ALA A 77 4.77 -9.35 5.70
CA ALA A 77 3.33 -9.13 5.67
C ALA A 77 2.59 -10.43 6.04
N VAL A 78 1.68 -10.35 7.01
CA VAL A 78 1.02 -11.53 7.60
C VAL A 78 -0.48 -11.49 7.36
N TRP A 79 -1.05 -12.63 6.96
CA TRP A 79 -2.49 -12.81 6.89
C TRP A 79 -3.05 -13.05 8.30
N MET A 80 -3.97 -12.18 8.72
CA MET A 80 -4.36 -12.07 10.14
C MET A 80 -5.52 -12.97 10.57
N LYS A 81 -6.13 -13.75 9.66
CA LYS A 81 -7.23 -14.67 10.04
C LYS A 81 -6.64 -16.00 10.56
N ALA A 82 -7.43 -16.71 11.37
CA ALA A 82 -7.01 -17.95 12.01
C ALA A 82 -6.84 -19.13 11.03
N SER A 83 -7.79 -19.31 10.11
CA SER A 83 -7.71 -20.33 9.06
C SER A 83 -8.78 -20.10 7.99
N THR A 84 -8.61 -20.79 6.87
CA THR A 84 -9.60 -20.88 5.80
C THR A 84 -9.49 -22.23 5.11
N THR A 85 -10.57 -22.66 4.46
CA THR A 85 -10.55 -23.82 3.58
C THR A 85 -10.59 -23.33 2.14
N ILE A 86 -9.70 -23.85 1.31
CA ILE A 86 -9.68 -23.66 -0.13
C ILE A 86 -10.21 -24.95 -0.75
N PRO A 87 -11.47 -24.98 -1.23
CA PRO A 87 -12.03 -26.17 -1.88
C PRO A 87 -11.20 -26.63 -3.08
N ALA A 88 -11.36 -27.90 -3.44
CA ALA A 88 -10.81 -28.43 -4.69
C ALA A 88 -11.30 -27.61 -5.90
N GLY A 89 -10.39 -27.24 -6.79
CA GLY A 89 -10.65 -26.43 -7.97
C GLY A 89 -10.92 -24.94 -7.70
N ALA A 90 -10.81 -24.47 -6.46
CA ALA A 90 -11.09 -23.08 -6.09
C ALA A 90 -9.82 -22.25 -5.87
N THR A 91 -9.99 -20.93 -5.89
CA THR A 91 -8.98 -19.95 -5.49
C THR A 91 -9.54 -19.12 -4.34
N ILE A 92 -8.73 -18.85 -3.33
CA ILE A 92 -9.06 -17.92 -2.25
C ILE A 92 -7.95 -16.88 -2.12
N ASP A 93 -8.35 -15.63 -1.95
CA ASP A 93 -7.47 -14.49 -1.76
C ASP A 93 -7.34 -14.16 -0.27
N LEU A 94 -6.10 -14.05 0.19
CA LEU A 94 -5.73 -13.83 1.57
C LEU A 94 -5.10 -12.43 1.71
N PRO A 95 -5.86 -11.41 2.13
CA PRO A 95 -5.35 -10.05 2.17
C PRO A 95 -4.33 -9.89 3.29
N VAL A 96 -3.17 -9.33 2.95
CA VAL A 96 -2.12 -8.92 3.88
C VAL A 96 -1.95 -7.40 3.86
N LEU A 97 -1.73 -6.80 5.03
CA LEU A 97 -1.32 -5.40 5.11
C LEU A 97 0.16 -5.28 4.77
N LEU A 98 0.48 -4.33 3.90
CA LEU A 98 1.85 -4.10 3.46
C LEU A 98 2.60 -3.23 4.48
N PRO A 99 3.74 -3.70 5.01
CA PRO A 99 4.58 -2.92 5.91
C PRO A 99 5.21 -1.70 5.23
N ALA A 100 5.95 -0.92 6.01
CA ALA A 100 6.72 0.20 5.46
C ALA A 100 7.75 -0.30 4.44
N PRO A 101 7.98 0.45 3.35
CA PRO A 101 8.94 0.06 2.31
C PRO A 101 10.38 0.12 2.83
N ASP A 102 11.22 -0.82 2.39
CA ASP A 102 12.67 -0.75 2.47
C ASP A 102 13.25 -0.42 1.08
N CYS A 103 13.61 0.84 0.90
CA CYS A 103 14.13 1.35 -0.37
C CYS A 103 15.64 1.12 -0.56
N THR A 104 16.30 0.47 0.39
CA THR A 104 17.73 0.13 0.33
C THR A 104 17.97 -1.31 -0.10
N ALA A 105 16.97 -2.17 0.04
CA ALA A 105 17.07 -3.59 -0.26
C ALA A 105 17.24 -3.86 -1.76
N ALA A 106 18.11 -4.81 -2.13
CA ALA A 106 18.13 -5.34 -3.49
C ALA A 106 16.82 -6.09 -3.79
N ASP A 107 16.32 -6.00 -5.02
CA ASP A 107 15.00 -6.51 -5.44
C ASP A 107 14.95 -8.05 -5.54
N PRO A 108 14.35 -8.77 -4.57
CA PRO A 108 14.21 -10.21 -4.64
C PRO A 108 12.81 -10.58 -5.14
N GLN A 109 12.68 -11.80 -5.68
CA GLN A 109 11.37 -12.33 -6.00
C GLN A 109 10.49 -12.45 -4.74
N PRO A 110 9.19 -12.10 -4.81
CA PRO A 110 8.29 -12.25 -3.68
C PRO A 110 8.10 -13.71 -3.33
N ILE A 111 8.30 -14.05 -2.07
CA ILE A 111 8.08 -15.40 -1.57
C ILE A 111 6.83 -15.42 -0.72
N VAL A 112 5.89 -16.30 -1.06
CA VAL A 112 4.76 -16.60 -0.20
C VAL A 112 5.03 -17.92 0.52
N GLU A 113 4.82 -17.89 1.82
CA GLU A 113 4.81 -19.07 2.68
C GLU A 113 3.42 -19.24 3.26
N PHE A 114 2.90 -20.47 3.28
CA PHE A 114 1.64 -20.77 3.92
C PHE A 114 1.66 -22.12 4.64
N ASP A 115 1.03 -22.14 5.79
CA ASP A 115 0.85 -23.31 6.63
C ASP A 115 -0.47 -23.99 6.24
N TYR A 116 -0.48 -25.32 6.10
CA TYR A 116 -1.66 -26.06 5.67
C TYR A 116 -1.85 -27.40 6.37
N THR A 117 -3.09 -27.86 6.36
CA THR A 117 -3.54 -29.21 6.75
C THR A 117 -4.36 -29.82 5.61
N ARG A 118 -4.13 -31.09 5.30
CA ARG A 118 -4.93 -31.88 4.34
C ARG A 118 -6.01 -32.71 5.05
N GLU A 119 -6.91 -33.29 4.27
CA GLU A 119 -8.03 -34.09 4.80
C GLU A 119 -7.55 -35.35 5.56
N ASP A 120 -6.42 -35.94 5.15
CA ASP A 120 -5.77 -37.07 5.84
C ASP A 120 -5.10 -36.70 7.19
N GLY A 121 -5.17 -35.42 7.58
CA GLY A 121 -4.57 -34.88 8.79
C GLY A 121 -3.09 -34.54 8.66
N SER A 122 -2.47 -34.74 7.49
CA SER A 122 -1.11 -34.30 7.23
C SER A 122 -1.01 -32.77 7.29
N THR A 123 0.06 -32.27 7.87
CA THR A 123 0.34 -30.83 7.98
C THR A 123 1.65 -30.50 7.29
N GLY A 124 1.79 -29.26 6.83
CA GLY A 124 3.03 -28.79 6.21
C GLY A 124 3.09 -27.28 6.06
N THR A 125 4.28 -26.80 5.72
CA THR A 125 4.54 -25.40 5.37
C THR A 125 5.08 -25.36 3.96
N ALA A 126 4.30 -24.76 3.06
CA ALA A 126 4.70 -24.53 1.68
C ALA A 126 5.38 -23.17 1.55
N ARG A 127 6.43 -23.07 0.73
CA ARG A 127 7.07 -21.80 0.37
C ARG A 127 7.42 -21.81 -1.11
N THR A 128 7.02 -20.75 -1.80
CA THR A 128 7.25 -20.61 -3.24
C THR A 128 7.42 -19.16 -3.60
N VAL A 129 8.12 -18.91 -4.72
CA VAL A 129 8.01 -17.64 -5.41
C VAL A 129 6.56 -17.48 -5.87
N ALA A 130 5.95 -16.34 -5.55
CA ALA A 130 4.61 -16.01 -6.00
C ALA A 130 4.66 -15.34 -7.37
N ASP A 131 3.67 -15.67 -8.21
CA ASP A 131 3.47 -15.03 -9.51
C ASP A 131 2.86 -13.63 -9.33
N ASP A 132 3.59 -12.57 -9.67
CA ASP A 132 3.08 -11.20 -9.70
C ASP A 132 2.46 -10.87 -11.06
N ARG A 133 1.24 -11.36 -11.26
CA ARG A 133 0.57 -11.38 -12.58
C ARG A 133 0.33 -10.02 -13.20
N LEU A 134 0.37 -8.97 -12.40
CA LEU A 134 0.07 -7.59 -12.80
C LEU A 134 1.26 -6.65 -12.60
N ASP A 135 2.46 -7.19 -12.38
CA ASP A 135 3.69 -6.45 -12.08
C ASP A 135 3.47 -5.40 -10.98
N ARG A 136 2.68 -5.75 -9.95
CA ARG A 136 2.24 -4.80 -8.95
C ARG A 136 3.33 -4.49 -7.93
N LEU A 137 4.14 -5.45 -7.53
CA LEU A 137 5.20 -5.24 -6.54
C LEU A 137 6.31 -4.31 -7.03
N PRO A 138 6.82 -4.43 -8.29
CA PRO A 138 7.73 -3.45 -8.86
C PRO A 138 7.12 -2.04 -8.91
N ALA A 139 5.86 -1.92 -9.36
CA ALA A 139 5.16 -0.63 -9.40
C ALA A 139 4.99 -0.02 -8.01
N LEU A 140 4.57 -0.82 -7.04
CA LEU A 140 4.43 -0.41 -5.65
C LEU A 140 5.78 0.04 -5.05
N ARG A 141 6.86 -0.67 -5.34
CA ARG A 141 8.20 -0.29 -4.89
C ARG A 141 8.61 1.07 -5.47
N ALA A 142 8.37 1.31 -6.76
CA ALA A 142 8.66 2.59 -7.40
C ALA A 142 7.85 3.73 -6.75
N GLU A 143 6.54 3.52 -6.56
CA GLU A 143 5.65 4.48 -5.89
C GLU A 143 6.09 4.78 -4.45
N ASP A 144 6.33 3.74 -3.65
CA ASP A 144 6.69 3.85 -2.24
C ASP A 144 8.05 4.52 -2.04
N CYS A 145 9.03 4.16 -2.87
CA CYS A 145 10.37 4.73 -2.76
C CYS A 145 10.48 6.14 -3.31
N LEU A 146 9.69 6.48 -4.33
CA LEU A 146 9.54 7.87 -4.74
C LEU A 146 8.88 8.71 -3.64
N ALA A 147 7.76 8.24 -3.09
CA ALA A 147 7.07 8.95 -2.00
C ALA A 147 7.99 9.14 -0.78
N LYS A 148 8.74 8.11 -0.40
CA LYS A 148 9.74 8.20 0.65
C LYS A 148 10.83 9.23 0.32
N ALA A 149 11.42 9.15 -0.88
CA ALA A 149 12.49 10.07 -1.29
C ALA A 149 12.03 11.54 -1.30
N VAL A 150 10.77 11.80 -1.70
CA VAL A 150 10.17 13.14 -1.58
C VAL A 150 10.04 13.53 -0.10
N SER A 151 9.43 12.68 0.72
CA SER A 151 9.20 12.98 2.15
C SER A 151 10.48 13.16 2.97
N ASP A 152 11.58 12.52 2.54
CA ASP A 152 12.90 12.70 3.16
C ASP A 152 13.45 14.12 2.90
N ILE A 153 13.01 14.82 1.83
CA ILE A 153 13.48 16.15 1.41
C ILE A 153 12.50 17.26 1.78
N VAL A 154 11.19 17.04 1.59
CA VAL A 154 10.15 18.06 1.78
C VAL A 154 8.83 17.43 2.23
N ASP A 155 8.21 18.02 3.25
CA ASP A 155 6.82 17.73 3.62
C ASP A 155 5.88 18.59 2.76
N LEU A 156 4.95 17.93 2.07
CA LEU A 156 3.99 18.54 1.14
C LEU A 156 2.59 18.41 1.70
N SER A 157 1.91 19.52 1.91
CA SER A 157 0.57 19.51 2.51
C SER A 157 -0.36 20.57 1.92
N ILE A 158 -1.66 20.26 1.94
CA ILE A 158 -2.73 21.14 1.48
C ILE A 158 -3.69 21.34 2.66
N THR A 159 -3.47 22.42 3.42
CA THR A 159 -4.21 22.69 4.66
C THR A 159 -4.87 24.07 4.68
N ALA A 160 -4.35 25.03 3.92
CA ALA A 160 -4.86 26.39 3.90
C ALA A 160 -6.24 26.45 3.24
N PRO A 161 -7.18 27.29 3.75
CA PRO A 161 -8.48 27.47 3.11
C PRO A 161 -8.31 27.91 1.66
N PRO A 162 -8.96 27.22 0.70
CA PRO A 162 -8.82 27.57 -0.70
C PRO A 162 -9.56 28.87 -1.03
N ARG A 163 -9.13 29.57 -2.09
CA ARG A 163 -9.71 30.84 -2.52
C ARG A 163 -10.44 30.67 -3.85
N ALA A 164 -11.74 30.91 -3.88
CA ALA A 164 -12.49 30.96 -5.13
C ALA A 164 -12.21 32.28 -5.87
N GLY A 165 -12.14 32.21 -7.20
CA GLY A 165 -11.90 33.34 -8.08
C GLY A 165 -12.47 33.12 -9.47
N LEU A 166 -12.04 33.97 -10.40
CA LEU A 166 -12.43 33.89 -11.81
C LEU A 166 -11.20 34.07 -12.70
N ILE A 167 -11.08 33.26 -13.75
CA ILE A 167 -10.18 33.51 -14.88
C ILE A 167 -11.07 33.75 -16.10
N ASN A 168 -11.09 34.98 -16.60
CA ASN A 168 -11.96 35.41 -17.71
C ASN A 168 -13.44 35.05 -17.53
N GLY A 169 -13.94 35.17 -16.30
CA GLY A 169 -15.32 34.83 -15.96
C GLY A 169 -15.59 33.35 -15.71
N VAL A 170 -14.59 32.47 -15.88
CA VAL A 170 -14.69 31.05 -15.54
C VAL A 170 -14.35 30.86 -14.05
N PRO A 171 -15.22 30.21 -13.25
CA PRO A 171 -14.93 29.86 -11.86
C PRO A 171 -13.65 29.02 -11.74
N VAL A 172 -12.73 29.48 -10.91
CA VAL A 172 -11.51 28.78 -10.53
C VAL A 172 -11.40 28.74 -9.00
N ILE A 173 -10.76 27.71 -8.46
CA ILE A 173 -10.37 27.66 -7.07
C ILE A 173 -8.86 27.52 -6.94
N GLU A 174 -8.29 28.40 -6.14
CA GLU A 174 -6.88 28.43 -5.80
C GLU A 174 -6.64 27.56 -4.55
N VAL A 175 -5.66 26.66 -4.64
CA VAL A 175 -5.23 25.76 -3.57
C VAL A 175 -3.75 25.99 -3.30
N GLU A 176 -3.38 26.14 -2.04
CA GLU A 176 -1.98 26.30 -1.63
C GLU A 176 -1.38 24.94 -1.27
N LEU A 177 -0.38 24.52 -2.05
CA LEU A 177 0.50 23.41 -1.69
C LEU A 177 1.67 23.97 -0.87
N ALA A 178 1.61 23.78 0.43
CA ALA A 178 2.70 24.14 1.33
C ALA A 178 3.83 23.13 1.19
N ALA A 179 5.05 23.64 1.01
CA ALA A 179 6.29 22.87 0.97
C ALA A 179 7.15 23.27 2.16
N VAL A 180 7.41 22.31 3.06
CA VAL A 180 8.27 22.49 4.24
C VAL A 180 9.50 21.60 4.08
N PRO A 181 10.64 22.15 3.65
CA PRO A 181 11.88 21.39 3.53
C PRO A 181 12.32 20.79 4.88
N THR A 182 12.88 19.59 4.86
CA THR A 182 13.25 18.82 6.07
C THR A 182 14.63 19.18 6.64
N GLY A 183 15.42 19.95 5.90
CA GLY A 183 16.85 20.19 6.14
C GLY A 183 17.77 19.15 5.47
N ALA A 184 17.23 18.14 4.80
CA ALA A 184 18.02 17.13 4.10
C ALA A 184 18.72 17.70 2.85
N THR A 185 19.82 17.05 2.44
CA THR A 185 20.47 17.37 1.16
C THR A 185 19.66 16.80 -0.01
N GLY A 186 19.64 17.52 -1.13
CA GLY A 186 18.94 17.10 -2.35
C GLY A 186 17.79 18.04 -2.70
N SER A 187 17.08 17.71 -3.77
CA SER A 187 15.95 18.51 -4.25
C SER A 187 14.87 17.63 -4.85
N VAL A 188 13.62 18.12 -4.78
CA VAL A 188 12.46 17.57 -5.47
C VAL A 188 12.03 18.56 -6.55
N GLU A 189 11.90 18.08 -7.79
CA GLU A 189 11.22 18.82 -8.85
C GLU A 189 9.74 18.45 -8.85
N LEU A 190 8.86 19.44 -8.80
CA LEU A 190 7.42 19.33 -9.04
C LEU A 190 7.15 19.80 -10.46
N SER A 191 6.83 18.88 -11.36
CA SER A 191 6.74 19.17 -12.80
C SER A 191 5.32 19.52 -13.21
N THR A 192 4.35 18.67 -12.89
CA THR A 192 2.98 18.77 -13.42
C THR A 192 1.94 18.39 -12.37
N LEU A 193 0.87 19.19 -12.26
CA LEU A 193 -0.37 18.79 -11.62
C LEU A 193 -1.27 18.13 -12.67
N SER A 194 -1.70 16.89 -12.40
CA SER A 194 -2.62 16.16 -13.26
C SER A 194 -4.07 16.31 -12.81
N SER A 195 -4.99 16.09 -13.74
CA SER A 195 -6.43 16.05 -13.45
C SER A 195 -6.83 14.89 -12.53
N THR A 196 -7.93 15.09 -11.82
CA THR A 196 -8.70 14.08 -11.10
C THR A 196 -10.10 13.97 -11.71
N THR A 197 -10.93 13.05 -11.21
CA THR A 197 -12.33 12.96 -11.62
C THR A 197 -13.11 14.26 -11.38
N LEU A 198 -12.78 15.01 -10.33
CA LEU A 198 -13.50 16.23 -9.95
C LEU A 198 -12.84 17.50 -10.43
N PHE A 199 -11.51 17.51 -10.60
CA PHE A 199 -10.76 18.71 -10.87
C PHE A 199 -9.84 18.57 -12.06
N MET A 200 -9.79 19.63 -12.85
CA MET A 200 -8.89 19.83 -13.96
C MET A 200 -8.11 21.12 -13.73
N ALA A 201 -7.01 21.29 -14.46
CA ALA A 201 -6.26 22.53 -14.48
C ALA A 201 -6.96 23.55 -15.39
N PRO A 202 -7.05 24.83 -15.04
CA PRO A 202 -7.45 25.86 -16.00
C PRO A 202 -6.31 26.20 -16.95
N ASP A 203 -6.64 26.43 -18.21
CA ASP A 203 -5.80 27.21 -19.12
C ASP A 203 -5.65 28.64 -18.56
N PRO A 204 -4.43 29.16 -18.40
CA PRO A 204 -4.21 30.44 -17.72
C PRO A 204 -4.72 31.66 -18.49
N LEU A 205 -4.98 31.52 -19.80
CA LEU A 205 -5.42 32.60 -20.67
C LEU A 205 -6.94 32.63 -20.86
N THR A 206 -7.63 31.51 -20.66
CA THR A 206 -9.06 31.36 -20.95
C THR A 206 -9.86 30.89 -19.73
N GLY A 207 -9.22 30.25 -18.76
CA GLY A 207 -9.87 29.59 -17.62
C GLY A 207 -10.49 28.24 -17.96
N MET A 208 -10.45 27.82 -19.22
CA MET A 208 -11.06 26.57 -19.69
C MET A 208 -10.30 25.35 -19.15
N ALA A 209 -11.00 24.25 -18.93
CA ALA A 209 -10.39 23.03 -18.39
C ALA A 209 -9.34 22.42 -19.34
N THR A 210 -8.24 21.99 -18.76
CA THR A 210 -7.10 21.30 -19.37
C THR A 210 -6.71 20.11 -18.48
N ASN A 211 -6.08 19.09 -19.08
CA ASN A 211 -5.79 17.86 -18.36
C ASN A 211 -4.59 17.98 -17.40
N GLU A 212 -3.72 18.96 -17.61
CA GLU A 212 -2.43 19.11 -16.92
C GLU A 212 -2.09 20.59 -16.72
N GLN A 213 -1.58 20.93 -15.53
CA GLN A 213 -0.98 22.24 -15.23
C GLN A 213 0.54 22.06 -15.05
N PRO A 214 1.39 22.71 -15.85
CA PRO A 214 2.80 22.83 -15.51
C PRO A 214 2.98 23.58 -14.18
N ILE A 215 3.73 22.98 -13.26
CA ILE A 215 4.17 23.59 -12.00
C ILE A 215 5.57 24.17 -12.21
N GLY A 216 6.52 23.32 -12.60
CA GLY A 216 7.90 23.72 -12.93
C GLY A 216 8.66 24.33 -11.76
N VAL A 217 8.52 23.75 -10.55
CA VAL A 217 9.18 24.24 -9.33
C VAL A 217 10.18 23.20 -8.84
N THR A 218 11.37 23.62 -8.45
CA THR A 218 12.34 22.77 -7.74
C THR A 218 12.48 23.27 -6.31
N ILE A 219 12.38 22.37 -5.35
CA ILE A 219 12.50 22.65 -3.91
C ILE A 219 13.72 21.88 -3.40
N ALA A 220 14.73 22.58 -2.88
CA ALA A 220 15.81 21.95 -2.16
C ALA A 220 15.40 21.65 -0.72
N GLY A 221 15.90 20.56 -0.15
CA GLY A 221 15.63 20.20 1.25
C GLY A 221 16.19 21.21 2.26
N THR A 222 17.04 22.14 1.82
CA THR A 222 17.65 23.21 2.62
C THR A 222 17.04 24.60 2.36
N ASP A 223 16.02 24.70 1.51
CA ASP A 223 15.35 25.97 1.26
C ASP A 223 14.51 26.42 2.47
N ASP A 224 14.13 27.70 2.49
CA ASP A 224 13.08 28.16 3.40
C ASP A 224 11.71 27.58 2.99
N PRO A 225 10.76 27.41 3.94
CA PRO A 225 9.39 27.00 3.61
C PRO A 225 8.76 27.89 2.54
N SER A 226 8.05 27.27 1.61
CA SER A 226 7.45 27.95 0.46
C SER A 226 6.04 27.43 0.16
N VAL A 227 5.33 28.13 -0.73
CA VAL A 227 3.98 27.75 -1.17
C VAL A 227 3.95 27.72 -2.70
N VAL A 228 3.43 26.63 -3.24
CA VAL A 228 3.12 26.49 -4.66
C VAL A 228 1.61 26.65 -4.84
N THR A 229 1.21 27.66 -5.62
CA THR A 229 -0.20 27.89 -5.92
C THR A 229 -0.67 26.96 -7.04
N LEU A 230 -1.71 26.18 -6.76
CA LEU A 230 -2.40 25.32 -7.72
C LEU A 230 -3.75 25.93 -8.08
N PHE A 231 -4.15 25.85 -9.34
CA PHE A 231 -5.44 26.33 -9.80
C PHE A 231 -6.28 25.16 -10.29
N LEU A 232 -7.53 25.10 -9.86
CA LEU A 232 -8.44 24.01 -10.21
C LEU A 232 -9.75 24.55 -10.77
N VAL A 233 -10.29 23.85 -11.75
CA VAL A 233 -11.65 24.03 -12.28
C VAL A 233 -12.41 22.71 -12.22
N PRO A 234 -13.75 22.70 -12.20
CA PRO A 234 -14.50 21.45 -12.21
C PRO A 234 -14.18 20.64 -13.48
N GLY A 235 -13.75 19.39 -13.31
CA GLY A 235 -13.52 18.46 -14.42
C GLY A 235 -14.80 17.79 -14.91
N ARG A 236 -15.77 17.58 -14.00
CA ARG A 236 -17.08 17.00 -14.30
C ARG A 236 -18.16 17.66 -13.43
N CYS A 237 -19.32 17.91 -14.02
CA CYS A 237 -20.47 18.50 -13.36
C CYS A 237 -21.68 17.54 -13.23
N ASP A 238 -21.55 16.28 -13.64
CA ASP A 238 -22.65 15.33 -13.49
C ASP A 238 -22.80 14.85 -12.03
N PRO A 239 -24.04 14.68 -11.53
CA PRO A 239 -24.28 14.31 -10.13
C PRO A 239 -23.63 12.99 -9.69
N HIS A 240 -23.46 12.04 -10.62
CA HIS A 240 -22.85 10.74 -10.33
C HIS A 240 -21.36 10.88 -10.00
N ALA A 241 -20.61 11.66 -10.80
CA ALA A 241 -19.20 11.95 -10.52
C ALA A 241 -18.99 12.63 -9.16
N ILE A 242 -19.89 13.53 -8.77
CA ILE A 242 -19.77 14.28 -7.50
C ILE A 242 -20.10 13.39 -6.29
N GLN A 243 -21.18 12.60 -6.36
CA GLN A 243 -21.67 11.82 -5.22
C GLN A 243 -20.84 10.57 -4.91
N GLU A 244 -20.23 9.96 -5.94
CA GLU A 244 -19.43 8.73 -5.76
C GLU A 244 -17.92 9.00 -5.67
N ASP A 245 -17.50 10.26 -5.73
CA ASP A 245 -16.09 10.59 -5.64
C ASP A 245 -15.47 10.24 -4.28
N LYS A 246 -14.29 9.62 -4.33
CA LYS A 246 -13.50 9.24 -3.15
C LYS A 246 -12.07 9.81 -3.17
N ARG A 247 -11.62 10.34 -4.32
CA ARG A 247 -10.21 10.71 -4.53
C ARG A 247 -10.05 12.03 -5.31
N GLY A 248 -11.13 12.66 -5.74
CA GLY A 248 -11.10 13.87 -6.57
C GLY A 248 -10.40 15.05 -5.91
N THR A 249 -10.33 15.07 -4.58
CA THR A 249 -9.65 16.09 -3.77
C THR A 249 -8.23 15.72 -3.35
N ILE A 250 -7.67 14.64 -3.91
CA ILE A 250 -6.27 14.24 -3.70
C ILE A 250 -5.49 14.67 -4.94
N MET A 251 -4.54 15.59 -4.77
CA MET A 251 -3.82 16.22 -5.89
C MET A 251 -2.72 15.29 -6.41
N PRO A 252 -2.79 14.82 -7.67
CA PRO A 252 -1.74 14.03 -8.29
C PRO A 252 -0.66 14.96 -8.85
N ILE A 253 0.54 14.87 -8.31
CA ILE A 253 1.67 15.71 -8.71
C ILE A 253 2.78 14.80 -9.26
N ASP A 254 3.20 15.09 -10.48
CA ASP A 254 4.38 14.47 -11.07
C ASP A 254 5.64 15.11 -10.49
N VAL A 255 6.55 14.26 -10.03
CA VAL A 255 7.72 14.65 -9.27
C VAL A 255 8.95 13.86 -9.68
N LYS A 256 10.11 14.47 -9.46
CA LYS A 256 11.41 13.84 -9.67
C LYS A 256 12.37 14.12 -8.52
N VAL A 257 13.08 13.07 -8.09
CA VAL A 257 14.11 13.10 -7.04
C VAL A 257 15.30 12.27 -7.50
N GLY A 258 16.38 12.93 -7.90
CA GLY A 258 17.52 12.24 -8.52
C GLY A 258 17.09 11.45 -9.76
N ASP A 259 17.29 10.13 -9.71
CA ASP A 259 16.89 9.19 -10.78
C ASP A 259 15.47 8.64 -10.61
N LEU A 260 14.81 8.92 -9.49
CA LEU A 260 13.42 8.50 -9.26
C LEU A 260 12.46 9.53 -9.85
N GLU A 261 11.50 9.07 -10.63
CA GLU A 261 10.46 9.91 -11.25
C GLU A 261 9.13 9.18 -11.19
N GLY A 262 8.04 9.93 -11.03
CA GLY A 262 6.70 9.38 -11.04
C GLY A 262 5.71 10.34 -10.39
N ARG A 263 4.62 9.79 -9.86
CA ARG A 263 3.50 10.56 -9.34
C ARG A 263 3.30 10.31 -7.85
N ILE A 264 3.18 11.39 -7.09
CA ILE A 264 2.71 11.35 -5.70
C ILE A 264 1.29 11.89 -5.61
N TYR A 265 0.62 11.54 -4.51
CA TYR A 265 -0.76 11.91 -4.25
C TYR A 265 -0.83 12.70 -2.95
N VAL A 266 -1.02 14.02 -3.03
CA VAL A 266 -1.09 14.89 -1.85
C VAL A 266 -2.55 15.06 -1.43
N PRO A 267 -2.97 14.50 -0.28
CA PRO A 267 -4.35 14.64 0.18
C PRO A 267 -4.62 16.06 0.67
N SER A 268 -5.80 16.59 0.33
CA SER A 268 -6.33 17.79 0.95
C SER A 268 -6.80 17.48 2.38
N ALA A 269 -6.48 18.36 3.33
CA ALA A 269 -7.05 18.29 4.68
C ALA A 269 -8.59 18.36 4.63
N ASP A 270 -9.26 17.79 5.64
CA ASP A 270 -10.73 17.67 5.66
C ASP A 270 -11.48 18.99 5.42
N ALA A 271 -10.99 20.09 5.99
CA ALA A 271 -11.57 21.42 5.79
C ALA A 271 -11.44 21.88 4.33
N VAL A 272 -10.28 21.67 3.70
CA VAL A 272 -10.04 22.02 2.30
C VAL A 272 -10.89 21.13 1.39
N ARG A 273 -10.96 19.82 1.68
CA ARG A 273 -11.80 18.86 0.97
C ARG A 273 -13.26 19.31 0.93
N GLY A 274 -13.83 19.72 2.06
CA GLY A 274 -15.20 20.24 2.13
C GLY A 274 -15.40 21.49 1.26
N ALA A 275 -14.46 22.43 1.30
CA ALA A 275 -14.51 23.65 0.48
C ALA A 275 -14.40 23.36 -1.03
N LEU A 276 -13.58 22.38 -1.42
CA LEU A 276 -13.46 21.93 -2.81
C LEU A 276 -14.78 21.34 -3.33
N TYR A 277 -15.45 20.47 -2.56
CA TYR A 277 -16.77 19.96 -2.95
C TYR A 277 -17.83 21.08 -3.06
N GLN A 278 -17.81 22.04 -2.13
CA GLN A 278 -18.70 23.19 -2.18
C GLN A 278 -18.45 24.04 -3.43
N PHE A 279 -17.19 24.26 -3.80
CA PHE A 279 -16.84 24.98 -5.02
C PHE A 279 -17.37 24.28 -6.26
N VAL A 280 -17.16 22.96 -6.41
CA VAL A 280 -17.69 22.20 -7.55
C VAL A 280 -19.22 22.31 -7.61
N THR A 281 -19.89 22.20 -6.47
CA THR A 281 -21.36 22.32 -6.38
C THR A 281 -21.84 23.68 -6.89
N ASN A 282 -21.17 24.76 -6.47
CA ASN A 282 -21.54 26.13 -6.87
C ASN A 282 -21.18 26.44 -8.33
N ALA A 283 -20.07 25.90 -8.83
CA ALA A 283 -19.62 26.15 -10.20
C ALA A 283 -20.42 25.37 -11.24
N CYS A 284 -21.04 24.25 -10.84
CA CYS A 284 -21.82 23.37 -11.71
C CYS A 284 -23.35 23.58 -11.62
N SER A 285 -23.82 24.56 -10.84
CA SER A 285 -25.23 24.93 -10.70
C SER A 285 -25.62 26.10 -11.60
#